data_AF-A0A654IHA8-F1
#
_entry.id   AF-A0A654IHA8-F1
#
_cell.length_a   1.000
_cell.length_b   1.000
_cell.length_c   1.000
_cell.angle_alpha   90.00
_cell.angle_beta   90.00
_cell.angle_gamma   90.00
#
_symmetry.space_group_name_H-M   'P 1'
#
loop_
_entity.id
_entity.type
_entity.pdbx_description
1 polymer ?
#
loop_
_entity_poly.entity_id
_entity_poly.type
_entity_poly.pdbx_seq_one_letter_code
_entity_poly.pdbx_strand_id
1 'polypeptide(L)'
;MSLSEEILNEKSASEKFNILAPITLDQNPSIYNKALDFAIDPLKTNIKNIGICGAYSAGKSTIWNTYIKIKNIKNIISISLAKYSKIALDINKDVVDNNLLENRIENQIINQIISQIDPKLIPLYSNKIKENKNKKQILTNFIFFAFFLIGIVGLVNINLFNNYLLVKNILIVVFNLFLIIPILWFSFHFIKNNKIQILEFDIKGIKGKLSEIDQKDETIFDKEIKEIIYLLYSSNVDYVVFDDLDRYKSIEVFEKLKQLNYLLNSYCKTKKQNKVVKFIYMVSDDLFDNEKRTKFFDFIITVILIKTSKSFIKEKLKSIGIDYDDDYIDNLLSIITNVRIFLNAINDYVVYEELALQSYSLTTKSSKKLNLFNIILFKNLLPDEFELLQNNTGTVFFLLDKGKEEYRKWTLNILQEKIAKIEEEIVYTSHKLSGEGYKHELIVRELTNVLSINDSKSSDVVDLGLSGEEIKNKPLETRDQTKINVLGRLYMDKKSKAIVQYFIDAITPMVKKHQFTYDEFFKIFIKNNKELVDKLKKLTSDEENKIKKLKMTKKDSVDNLYSCNDMSINELLRIIDWDNSDNKQVKINEDLKKHNLKNENNFSLIKSLFNFEMINEDYKEYINYII
;
A
#
# COMPACT_ATOMS: atom_id res chain seq x y z
N MET A 1 -13.48 -43.27 0.85
CA MET A 1 -12.17 -42.66 1.11
C MET A 1 -11.63 -43.26 2.38
N SER A 2 -10.44 -43.85 2.32
CA SER A 2 -9.80 -44.46 3.49
C SER A 2 -9.19 -43.36 4.37
N LEU A 3 -9.14 -43.56 5.70
CA LEU A 3 -8.54 -42.61 6.65
C LEU A 3 -7.10 -42.18 6.26
N SER A 4 -6.39 -43.04 5.53
CA SER A 4 -5.05 -42.76 4.98
C SER A 4 -5.05 -41.76 3.82
N GLU A 5 -6.09 -41.70 2.99
CA GLU A 5 -6.25 -40.69 1.94
C GLU A 5 -6.60 -39.32 2.52
N GLU A 6 -7.41 -39.26 3.58
CA GLU A 6 -7.69 -38.02 4.31
C GLU A 6 -6.42 -37.45 4.95
N ILE A 7 -5.60 -38.27 5.62
CA ILE A 7 -4.36 -37.82 6.27
C ILE A 7 -3.29 -37.37 5.26
N LEU A 8 -3.25 -37.96 4.05
CA LEU A 8 -2.36 -37.54 2.96
C LEU A 8 -2.84 -36.23 2.32
N ASN A 9 -4.15 -36.05 2.12
CA ASN A 9 -4.73 -34.81 1.65
C ASN A 9 -4.56 -33.68 2.67
N GLU A 10 -4.75 -33.93 3.97
CA GLU A 10 -4.55 -32.95 5.05
C GLU A 10 -3.10 -32.43 5.11
N LYS A 11 -2.10 -33.30 4.93
CA LYS A 11 -0.70 -32.86 4.83
C LYS A 11 -0.45 -31.98 3.62
N SER A 12 -0.98 -32.35 2.45
CA SER A 12 -0.84 -31.58 1.21
C SER A 12 -1.60 -30.23 1.22
N ALA A 13 -2.72 -30.16 1.94
CA ALA A 13 -3.49 -28.93 2.14
C ALA A 13 -2.78 -27.98 3.11
N SER A 14 -2.16 -28.51 4.17
CA SER A 14 -1.42 -27.71 5.15
C SER A 14 -0.23 -26.94 4.54
N GLU A 15 0.36 -27.45 3.46
CA GLU A 15 1.46 -26.79 2.73
C GLU A 15 0.99 -25.64 1.81
N LYS A 16 -0.29 -25.59 1.44
CA LYS A 16 -0.85 -24.55 0.55
C LYS A 16 -1.35 -23.31 1.30
N PHE A 17 -1.74 -23.46 2.57
CA PHE A 17 -2.22 -22.35 3.38
C PHE A 17 -1.09 -21.42 3.84
N ASN A 18 -1.40 -20.13 3.92
CA ASN A 18 -0.46 -19.06 4.20
C ASN A 18 -0.83 -18.33 5.48
N ILE A 19 0.18 -18.08 6.33
CA ILE A 19 0.03 -17.30 7.56
C ILE A 19 0.00 -15.81 7.22
N LEU A 20 -1.00 -15.08 7.73
CA LEU A 20 -1.12 -13.63 7.55
C LEU A 20 -0.41 -12.81 8.65
N ALA A 21 -0.10 -13.46 9.77
CA ALA A 21 0.66 -12.88 10.87
C ALA A 21 2.12 -12.60 10.44
N PRO A 22 2.84 -11.68 11.11
CA PRO A 22 4.24 -11.42 10.81
C PRO A 22 5.08 -12.70 10.88
N ILE A 23 5.69 -13.06 9.74
CA ILE A 23 6.55 -14.24 9.64
C ILE A 23 7.96 -13.86 10.12
N THR A 24 8.64 -14.76 10.82
CA THR A 24 10.08 -14.65 11.08
C THR A 24 10.85 -15.24 9.91
N LEU A 25 11.74 -14.47 9.32
CA LEU A 25 12.63 -14.94 8.26
C LEU A 25 13.82 -15.71 8.87
N ASP A 26 14.54 -16.45 8.03
CA ASP A 26 15.80 -17.07 8.43
C ASP A 26 16.91 -16.03 8.59
N GLN A 27 16.86 -14.98 7.76
CA GLN A 27 17.80 -13.86 7.79
C GLN A 27 17.13 -12.54 7.44
N ASN A 28 17.56 -11.48 8.14
CA ASN A 28 17.27 -10.11 7.75
C ASN A 28 18.35 -9.57 6.78
N PRO A 29 18.01 -8.60 5.92
CA PRO A 29 19.01 -7.81 5.21
C PRO A 29 20.07 -7.26 6.17
N SER A 30 21.34 -7.37 5.78
CA SER A 30 22.49 -7.10 6.66
C SER A 30 22.50 -5.69 7.25
N ILE A 31 22.00 -4.70 6.50
CA ILE A 31 21.91 -3.31 6.96
C ILE A 31 20.93 -3.14 8.12
N TYR A 32 19.79 -3.83 8.11
CA TYR A 32 18.81 -3.76 9.22
C TYR A 32 19.37 -4.38 10.49
N ASN A 33 20.10 -5.49 10.38
CA ASN A 33 20.79 -6.08 11.53
C ASN A 33 21.85 -5.13 12.12
N LYS A 34 22.63 -4.46 11.27
CA LYS A 34 23.61 -3.45 11.72
C LYS A 34 22.95 -2.25 12.42
N ALA A 35 21.85 -1.75 11.85
CA ALA A 35 21.10 -0.64 12.44
C ALA A 35 20.49 -1.01 13.79
N LEU A 36 19.91 -2.22 13.89
CA LEU A 36 19.37 -2.74 15.14
C LEU A 36 20.47 -2.97 16.18
N ASP A 37 21.60 -3.59 15.79
CA ASP A 37 22.77 -3.78 16.67
C ASP A 37 23.24 -2.43 17.26
N PHE A 38 23.31 -1.38 16.45
CA PHE A 38 23.63 -0.02 16.92
C PHE A 38 22.56 0.56 17.87
N ALA A 39 21.28 0.39 17.51
CA ALA A 39 20.16 0.93 18.29
C ALA A 39 20.06 0.27 19.67
N ILE A 40 20.26 -1.05 19.75
CA ILE A 40 20.09 -1.82 20.98
C ILE A 40 21.37 -1.93 21.82
N ASP A 41 22.54 -1.52 21.31
CA ASP A 41 23.83 -1.53 22.03
C ASP A 41 23.71 -0.98 23.47
N PRO A 42 23.95 -1.81 24.52
CA PRO A 42 23.88 -1.39 25.92
C PRO A 42 24.85 -0.25 26.28
N LEU A 43 25.95 -0.08 25.54
CA LEU A 43 26.92 1.00 25.76
C LEU A 43 26.36 2.37 25.33
N LYS A 44 25.34 2.40 24.46
CA LYS A 44 24.71 3.63 23.96
C LYS A 44 23.57 4.06 24.88
N THR A 45 23.92 4.67 26.01
CA THR A 45 22.95 5.11 27.04
C THR A 45 22.07 6.29 26.63
N ASN A 46 22.46 7.02 25.58
CA ASN A 46 21.71 8.15 25.04
C ASN A 46 20.54 7.73 24.14
N ILE A 47 20.52 6.49 23.64
CA ILE A 47 19.45 5.97 22.79
C ILE A 47 18.42 5.28 23.67
N LYS A 48 17.22 5.86 23.81
CA LYS A 48 16.15 5.34 24.67
C LYS A 48 14.86 5.10 23.90
N ASN A 49 14.53 5.94 22.92
CA ASN A 49 13.33 5.85 22.10
C ASN A 49 13.73 5.59 20.64
N ILE A 50 13.42 4.40 20.13
CA ILE A 50 13.82 3.94 18.81
C ILE A 50 12.59 3.81 17.93
N GLY A 51 12.57 4.47 16.76
CA GLY A 51 11.52 4.32 15.77
C GLY A 51 11.94 3.30 14.71
N ILE A 52 11.11 2.28 14.47
CA ILE A 52 11.16 1.45 13.26
C ILE A 52 10.04 1.98 12.36
N CYS A 53 10.38 2.83 11.40
CA CYS A 53 9.43 3.58 10.58
C CYS A 53 9.33 2.98 9.18
N GLY A 54 8.15 3.04 8.57
CA GLY A 54 7.97 2.59 7.19
C GLY A 54 6.49 2.56 6.82
N ALA A 55 6.18 2.45 5.52
CA ALA A 55 4.80 2.33 5.04
C ALA A 55 4.01 1.23 5.77
N TYR A 56 2.67 1.33 5.71
CA TYR A 56 1.81 0.25 6.20
C TYR A 56 2.17 -1.06 5.46
N SER A 57 2.25 -2.16 6.21
CA SER A 57 2.71 -3.47 5.69
C SER A 57 4.16 -3.51 5.15
N ALA A 58 5.04 -2.55 5.48
CA ALA A 58 6.46 -2.56 5.06
C ALA A 58 7.32 -3.70 5.65
N GLY A 59 6.79 -4.51 6.58
CA GLY A 59 7.53 -5.61 7.20
C GLY A 59 8.28 -5.24 8.50
N LYS A 60 7.89 -4.14 9.16
CA LYS A 60 8.48 -3.66 10.43
C LYS A 60 8.55 -4.77 11.50
N SER A 61 7.40 -5.38 11.83
CA SER A 61 7.31 -6.45 12.83
C SER A 61 8.07 -7.71 12.39
N THR A 62 8.11 -8.01 11.08
CA THR A 62 8.89 -9.13 10.54
C THR A 62 10.39 -8.92 10.76
N ILE A 63 10.93 -7.74 10.46
CA ILE A 63 12.36 -7.44 10.68
C ILE A 63 12.71 -7.55 12.16
N TRP A 64 11.88 -6.98 13.04
CA TRP A 64 12.09 -7.02 14.48
C TRP A 64 12.01 -8.44 15.06
N ASN A 65 10.96 -9.20 14.74
CA ASN A 65 10.78 -10.57 15.24
C ASN A 65 11.89 -11.51 14.73
N THR A 66 12.31 -11.33 13.48
CA THR A 66 13.46 -12.05 12.91
C THR A 66 14.74 -11.72 13.68
N TYR A 67 14.97 -10.45 14.00
CA TYR A 67 16.14 -10.02 14.76
C TYR A 67 16.16 -10.60 16.18
N ILE A 68 15.02 -10.58 16.88
CA ILE A 68 14.87 -11.22 18.21
C ILE A 68 15.25 -12.70 18.14
N LYS A 69 14.72 -13.42 17.14
CA LYS A 69 14.97 -14.85 16.95
C LYS A 69 16.45 -15.13 16.71
N ILE A 70 17.08 -14.40 15.81
CA ILE A 70 18.49 -14.61 15.42
C ILE A 70 19.45 -14.27 16.57
N LYS A 71 19.22 -13.15 17.26
CA LYS A 71 20.09 -12.67 18.33
C LYS A 71 19.72 -13.22 19.71
N ASN A 72 18.66 -14.04 19.79
CA ASN A 72 18.11 -14.62 21.02
C ASN A 72 17.88 -13.56 22.12
N ILE A 73 17.26 -12.45 21.73
CA ILE A 73 17.00 -11.32 22.64
C ILE A 73 15.91 -11.74 23.64
N LYS A 74 16.12 -11.39 24.91
CA LYS A 74 15.22 -11.72 26.02
C LYS A 74 14.73 -10.44 26.72
N ASN A 75 13.85 -10.61 27.70
CA ASN A 75 13.31 -9.53 28.55
C ASN A 75 12.62 -8.44 27.73
N ILE A 76 11.74 -8.86 26.83
CA ILE A 76 10.94 -7.97 25.97
C ILE A 76 9.50 -7.97 26.48
N ILE A 77 8.91 -6.80 26.59
CA ILE A 77 7.47 -6.62 26.73
C ILE A 77 6.95 -6.04 25.42
N SER A 78 6.08 -6.78 24.72
CA SER A 78 5.52 -6.38 23.43
C SER A 78 4.06 -5.97 23.58
N ILE A 79 3.71 -4.77 23.13
CA ILE A 79 2.37 -4.22 23.20
C ILE A 79 1.87 -4.06 21.77
N SER A 80 0.74 -4.70 21.44
CA SER A 80 0.08 -4.58 20.14
C SER A 80 -1.37 -4.23 20.35
N LEU A 81 -1.78 -3.05 19.91
CA LEU A 81 -3.14 -2.57 20.10
C LEU A 81 -3.94 -2.74 18.81
N ALA A 82 -4.95 -3.61 18.84
CA ALA A 82 -5.92 -3.71 17.77
C ALA A 82 -6.96 -2.58 17.92
N LYS A 83 -7.15 -1.78 16.87
CA LYS A 83 -8.20 -0.75 16.79
C LYS A 83 -9.57 -1.39 16.60
N TYR A 84 -10.18 -1.86 17.69
CA TYR A 84 -11.59 -2.28 17.68
C TYR A 84 -12.52 -1.10 17.94
N SER A 85 -12.46 -0.05 17.11
CA SER A 85 -13.37 1.09 17.19
C SER A 85 -14.43 1.02 16.09
N LYS A 86 -15.23 -0.06 16.05
CA LYS A 86 -16.52 -0.05 15.33
C LYS A 86 -17.66 0.58 16.14
N ILE A 87 -17.42 0.93 17.41
CA ILE A 87 -18.42 1.56 18.28
C ILE A 87 -18.72 3.03 17.87
N ALA A 88 -17.94 3.61 16.96
CA ALA A 88 -18.10 5.01 16.54
C ALA A 88 -19.08 5.23 15.37
N LEU A 89 -19.72 4.20 14.81
CA LEU A 89 -20.63 4.36 13.68
C LEU A 89 -22.12 4.47 14.05
N ASP A 90 -22.51 4.20 15.30
CA ASP A 90 -23.92 4.25 15.73
C ASP A 90 -24.25 5.34 16.76
N ILE A 91 -23.29 6.19 17.12
CA ILE A 91 -23.55 7.33 18.02
C ILE A 91 -23.31 8.61 17.22
N ASN A 92 -24.38 9.39 17.06
CA ASN A 92 -24.37 10.70 16.42
C ASN A 92 -23.10 11.48 16.77
N LYS A 93 -22.43 11.96 15.72
CA LYS A 93 -21.35 12.94 15.80
C LYS A 93 -21.88 14.15 16.56
N ASP A 94 -21.48 14.27 17.82
CA ASP A 94 -20.91 15.46 18.43
C ASP A 94 -20.56 15.08 19.88
N VAL A 95 -19.28 15.25 20.26
CA VAL A 95 -18.69 14.93 21.58
C VAL A 95 -18.41 13.45 21.84
N VAL A 96 -17.60 12.80 21.00
CA VAL A 96 -16.76 11.69 21.52
C VAL A 96 -15.63 12.36 22.29
N ASP A 97 -15.68 12.27 23.62
CA ASP A 97 -14.69 12.82 24.52
C ASP A 97 -13.33 12.16 24.23
N ASN A 98 -12.40 12.90 23.60
CA ASN A 98 -11.08 12.39 23.22
C ASN A 98 -10.37 11.75 24.42
N ASN A 99 -10.54 12.34 25.62
CA ASN A 99 -10.01 11.82 26.88
C ASN A 99 -10.50 10.39 27.19
N LEU A 100 -11.74 10.02 26.84
CA LEU A 100 -12.24 8.65 27.04
C LEU A 100 -11.58 7.64 26.09
N LEU A 101 -11.27 8.03 24.86
CA LEU A 101 -10.55 7.18 23.92
C LEU A 101 -9.10 6.99 24.35
N GLU A 102 -8.43 8.07 24.78
CA GLU A 102 -7.06 8.00 25.28
C GLU A 102 -6.95 7.12 26.52
N ASN A 103 -7.83 7.32 27.49
CA ASN A 103 -7.90 6.50 28.70
C ASN A 103 -8.12 5.01 28.39
N ARG A 104 -8.87 4.68 27.32
CA ARG A 104 -9.03 3.28 26.87
C ARG A 104 -7.72 2.73 26.30
N ILE A 105 -7.00 3.50 25.49
CA ILE A 105 -5.71 3.11 24.90
C ILE A 105 -4.69 2.88 26.02
N GLU A 106 -4.57 3.83 26.95
CA GLU A 106 -3.66 3.76 28.10
C GLU A 106 -3.94 2.51 28.96
N ASN A 107 -5.20 2.25 29.31
CA ASN A 107 -5.59 1.02 30.03
C ASN A 107 -5.20 -0.26 29.28
N GLN A 108 -5.39 -0.30 27.96
CA GLN A 108 -5.00 -1.47 27.16
C GLN A 108 -3.48 -1.68 27.18
N ILE A 109 -2.69 -0.61 27.10
CA ILE A 109 -1.23 -0.69 27.22
C ILE A 109 -0.85 -1.26 28.59
N ILE A 110 -1.42 -0.74 29.68
CA ILE A 110 -1.13 -1.18 31.05
C ILE A 110 -1.47 -2.66 31.22
N ASN A 111 -2.65 -3.08 30.77
CA ASN A 111 -3.08 -4.47 30.86
C ASN A 111 -2.17 -5.44 30.08
N GLN A 112 -1.67 -5.03 28.91
CA GLN A 112 -0.71 -5.84 28.14
C GLN A 112 0.68 -5.89 28.78
N ILE A 113 1.11 -4.82 29.46
CA ILE A 113 2.35 -4.84 30.26
C ILE A 113 2.19 -5.84 31.41
N ILE A 114 1.11 -5.74 32.18
CA ILE A 114 0.87 -6.60 33.35
C ILE A 114 0.80 -8.08 32.95
N SER A 115 0.22 -8.39 31.79
CA SER A 115 0.03 -9.78 31.37
C SER A 115 1.31 -10.51 30.98
N GLN A 116 2.40 -9.79 30.73
CA GLN A 116 3.69 -10.33 30.35
C GLN A 116 4.69 -10.43 31.50
N ILE A 117 4.29 -9.99 32.71
CA ILE A 117 5.16 -9.98 33.89
C ILE A 117 4.78 -11.13 34.83
N ASP A 118 5.76 -11.92 35.28
CA ASP A 118 5.53 -12.92 36.33
C ASP A 118 5.02 -12.22 37.61
N PRO A 119 3.81 -12.56 38.11
CA PRO A 119 3.21 -11.97 39.30
C PRO A 119 4.07 -12.06 40.58
N LYS A 120 5.10 -12.92 40.60
CA LYS A 120 6.10 -13.04 41.67
C LYS A 120 7.12 -11.91 41.67
N LEU A 121 7.43 -11.34 40.51
CA LEU A 121 8.36 -10.21 40.37
C LEU A 121 7.72 -8.90 40.86
N ILE A 122 6.39 -8.82 40.84
CA ILE A 122 5.60 -7.64 41.21
C ILE A 122 4.74 -7.90 42.46
N PRO A 123 5.32 -8.25 43.63
CA PRO A 123 4.55 -8.55 44.83
C PRO A 123 3.72 -7.37 45.32
N LEU A 124 4.16 -6.13 45.07
CA LEU A 124 3.51 -4.91 45.55
C LEU A 124 2.43 -4.38 44.61
N TYR A 125 2.19 -4.99 43.44
CA TYR A 125 1.12 -4.54 42.54
C TYR A 125 -0.21 -5.23 42.89
N SER A 126 -1.27 -4.45 43.12
CA SER A 126 -2.57 -4.97 43.60
C SER A 126 -3.30 -5.77 42.53
N ASN A 127 -3.30 -5.23 41.32
CA ASN A 127 -4.14 -5.68 40.21
C ASN A 127 -3.40 -6.66 39.30
N LYS A 128 -2.45 -7.43 39.85
CA LYS A 128 -1.71 -8.44 39.10
C LYS A 128 -2.58 -9.64 38.75
N ILE A 129 -2.18 -10.37 37.70
CA ILE A 129 -2.84 -11.62 37.33
C ILE A 129 -2.77 -12.61 38.50
N LYS A 130 -3.93 -13.20 38.83
CA LYS A 130 -4.05 -14.17 39.93
C LYS A 130 -3.39 -15.49 39.51
N GLU A 131 -2.40 -15.94 40.27
CA GLU A 131 -1.83 -17.28 40.13
C GLU A 131 -2.48 -18.28 41.08
N ASN A 132 -2.61 -19.53 40.63
CA ASN A 132 -2.99 -20.63 41.50
C ASN A 132 -1.90 -20.89 42.54
N LYS A 133 -2.30 -21.08 43.81
CA LYS A 133 -1.36 -21.45 44.88
C LYS A 133 -0.75 -22.83 44.59
N ASN A 134 0.55 -22.98 44.87
CA ASN A 134 1.26 -24.24 44.69
C ASN A 134 0.64 -25.34 45.58
N LYS A 135 0.41 -26.55 45.04
CA LYS A 135 -0.11 -27.71 45.79
C LYS A 135 0.70 -28.01 47.05
N LYS A 136 2.04 -27.87 46.99
CA LYS A 136 2.91 -28.06 48.16
C LYS A 136 2.63 -27.02 49.24
N GLN A 137 2.41 -25.77 48.84
CA GLN A 137 2.09 -24.69 49.78
C GLN A 137 0.71 -24.92 50.42
N ILE A 138 -0.28 -25.35 49.65
CA ILE A 138 -1.60 -25.71 50.20
C ILE A 138 -1.46 -26.86 51.22
N LEU A 139 -0.67 -27.89 50.91
CA LEU A 139 -0.43 -29.01 51.81
C LEU A 139 0.31 -28.58 53.08
N THR A 140 1.34 -27.74 52.99
CA THR A 140 2.02 -27.22 54.18
C THR A 140 1.09 -26.38 55.04
N ASN A 141 0.26 -25.52 54.43
CA ASN A 141 -0.74 -24.73 55.15
C ASN A 141 -1.73 -25.64 55.89
N PHE A 142 -2.15 -26.73 55.25
CA PHE A 142 -3.05 -27.72 55.85
C PHE A 142 -2.40 -28.46 57.02
N ILE A 143 -1.13 -28.87 56.89
CA ILE A 143 -0.38 -29.53 57.98
C ILE A 143 -0.25 -28.61 59.20
N PHE A 144 0.14 -27.35 59.00
CA PHE A 144 0.23 -26.40 60.11
C PHE A 144 -1.14 -26.11 60.74
N PHE A 145 -2.19 -26.05 59.94
CA PHE A 145 -3.56 -25.94 60.45
C PHE A 145 -3.98 -27.17 61.26
N ALA A 146 -3.62 -28.37 60.83
CA ALA A 146 -3.88 -29.61 61.57
C ALA A 146 -3.12 -29.64 62.90
N PHE A 147 -1.83 -29.27 62.94
CA PHE A 147 -1.07 -29.15 64.19
C PHE A 147 -1.70 -28.13 65.13
N PHE A 148 -2.17 -27.00 64.62
CA PHE A 148 -2.87 -26.01 65.42
C PHE A 148 -4.12 -26.60 66.09
N LEU A 149 -4.95 -27.34 65.36
CA LEU A 149 -6.12 -28.01 65.92
C LEU A 149 -5.75 -29.08 66.96
N ILE A 150 -4.71 -29.89 66.69
CA ILE A 150 -4.21 -30.91 67.63
C ILE A 150 -3.73 -30.23 68.93
N GLY A 151 -3.04 -29.09 68.84
CA GLY A 151 -2.61 -28.31 69.99
C GLY A 151 -3.78 -27.84 70.86
N ILE A 152 -4.85 -27.31 70.25
CA ILE A 152 -6.05 -26.88 70.98
C ILE A 152 -6.71 -28.07 71.68
N VAL A 153 -7.02 -29.13 70.93
CA VAL A 153 -7.72 -30.32 71.47
C VAL A 153 -6.88 -31.00 72.56
N GLY A 154 -5.57 -31.07 72.38
CA GLY A 154 -4.63 -31.63 73.34
C GLY A 154 -4.59 -30.87 74.67
N LEU A 155 -4.58 -29.53 74.62
CA LEU A 155 -4.61 -28.70 75.84
C LEU A 155 -5.96 -28.78 76.56
N VAL A 156 -7.08 -28.79 75.84
CA VAL A 156 -8.42 -28.93 76.44
C VAL A 156 -8.55 -30.26 77.19
N ASN A 157 -7.99 -31.33 76.63
CA ASN A 157 -8.08 -32.68 77.20
C ASN A 157 -6.90 -33.05 78.12
N ILE A 158 -6.07 -32.08 78.52
CA ILE A 158 -4.85 -32.37 79.29
C ILE A 158 -5.12 -33.04 80.65
N ASN A 159 -6.32 -32.82 81.20
CA ASN A 159 -6.73 -33.37 82.49
C ASN A 159 -6.83 -34.91 82.50
N LEU A 160 -6.94 -35.56 81.32
CA LEU A 160 -6.93 -37.02 81.20
C LEU A 160 -5.62 -37.66 81.68
N PHE A 161 -4.52 -36.88 81.74
CA PHE A 161 -3.19 -37.35 82.11
C PHE A 161 -2.77 -36.96 83.54
N ASN A 162 -3.72 -36.54 84.39
CA ASN A 162 -3.43 -36.10 85.76
C ASN A 162 -2.71 -37.15 86.63
N ASN A 163 -2.92 -38.44 86.35
CA ASN A 163 -2.28 -39.54 87.09
C ASN A 163 -0.79 -39.72 86.76
N TYR A 164 -0.28 -39.05 85.71
CA TYR A 164 1.10 -39.18 85.24
C TYR A 164 1.73 -37.79 85.09
N LEU A 165 2.20 -37.21 86.21
CA LEU A 165 2.68 -35.82 86.27
C LEU A 165 3.78 -35.48 85.25
N LEU A 166 4.76 -36.38 85.08
CA LEU A 166 5.89 -36.16 84.16
C LEU A 166 5.43 -36.19 82.69
N VAL A 167 4.55 -37.14 82.35
CA VAL A 167 3.94 -37.25 81.00
C VAL A 167 3.07 -36.03 80.70
N LYS A 168 2.27 -35.58 81.68
CA LYS A 168 1.44 -34.38 81.57
C LYS A 168 2.28 -33.13 81.26
N ASN A 169 3.37 -32.90 81.99
CA ASN A 169 4.22 -31.72 81.76
C ASN A 169 4.87 -31.74 80.36
N ILE A 170 5.30 -32.91 79.87
CA ILE A 170 5.82 -33.06 78.50
C ILE A 170 4.72 -32.76 77.47
N LEU A 171 3.52 -33.31 77.65
CA LEU A 171 2.38 -33.08 76.74
C LEU A 171 1.96 -31.61 76.69
N ILE A 172 1.96 -30.90 77.82
CA ILE A 172 1.70 -29.45 77.86
C ILE A 172 2.70 -28.71 76.97
N VAL A 173 3.99 -29.01 77.08
CA VAL A 173 5.01 -28.36 76.24
C VAL A 173 4.80 -28.69 74.76
N VAL A 174 4.55 -29.95 74.42
CA VAL A 174 4.31 -30.38 73.03
C VAL A 174 3.08 -29.69 72.42
N PHE A 175 1.95 -29.64 73.13
CA PHE A 175 0.75 -29.01 72.60
C PHE A 175 0.88 -27.49 72.47
N ASN A 176 1.61 -26.84 73.37
CA ASN A 176 1.93 -25.42 73.22
C ASN A 176 2.82 -25.16 72.00
N LEU A 177 3.80 -26.03 71.72
CA LEU A 177 4.60 -25.94 70.48
C LEU A 177 3.72 -26.11 69.23
N PHE A 178 2.75 -27.02 69.26
CA PHE A 178 1.77 -27.19 68.19
C PHE A 178 0.82 -26.00 68.01
N LEU A 179 0.70 -25.09 68.97
CA LEU A 179 0.02 -23.80 68.78
C LEU A 179 0.98 -22.73 68.24
N ILE A 180 2.13 -22.56 68.89
CA ILE A 180 3.05 -21.46 68.62
C ILE A 180 3.66 -21.57 67.22
N ILE A 181 4.09 -22.77 66.81
CA ILE A 181 4.78 -22.96 65.53
C ILE A 181 3.85 -22.62 64.33
N PRO A 182 2.60 -23.12 64.25
CA PRO A 182 1.67 -22.68 63.22
C PRO A 182 1.37 -21.18 63.25
N ILE A 183 1.17 -20.57 64.43
CA ILE A 183 0.91 -19.13 64.55
C ILE A 183 2.07 -18.32 63.95
N LEU A 184 3.31 -18.67 64.29
CA LEU A 184 4.50 -18.02 63.73
C LEU A 184 4.58 -18.20 62.22
N TRP A 185 4.30 -19.41 61.72
CA TRP A 185 4.32 -19.71 60.29
C TRP A 185 3.24 -18.93 59.51
N PHE A 186 2.01 -18.87 60.03
CA PHE A 186 0.92 -18.07 59.45
C PHE A 186 1.22 -16.57 59.50
N SER A 187 1.75 -16.06 60.62
CA SER A 187 2.13 -14.65 60.79
C SER A 187 3.23 -14.24 59.81
N PHE A 188 4.27 -15.06 59.66
CA PHE A 188 5.34 -14.83 58.67
C PHE A 188 4.79 -14.79 57.24
N HIS A 189 3.91 -15.73 56.88
CA HIS A 189 3.28 -15.73 55.56
C HIS A 189 2.32 -14.56 55.36
N PHE A 190 1.62 -14.12 56.40
CA PHE A 190 0.76 -12.94 56.37
C PHE A 190 1.59 -11.69 56.10
N ILE A 191 2.69 -11.47 56.81
CA ILE A 191 3.58 -10.31 56.60
C ILE A 191 4.21 -10.33 55.20
N LYS A 192 4.60 -11.51 54.70
CA LYS A 192 5.19 -11.66 53.37
C LYS A 192 4.20 -11.42 52.24
N ASN A 193 2.94 -11.81 52.41
CA ASN A 193 1.94 -11.77 51.34
C ASN A 193 0.98 -10.58 51.43
N ASN A 194 0.74 -10.03 52.62
CA ASN A 194 -0.14 -8.91 52.81
C ASN A 194 0.65 -7.62 52.88
N LYS A 195 0.34 -6.76 51.91
CA LYS A 195 0.37 -5.32 52.11
C LYS A 195 -0.38 -5.04 53.40
N ILE A 196 0.27 -4.45 54.40
CA ILE A 196 -0.47 -3.59 55.32
C ILE A 196 -0.88 -2.42 54.43
N GLN A 197 -2.01 -2.55 53.73
CA GLN A 197 -2.75 -1.38 53.30
C GLN A 197 -3.03 -0.67 54.61
N ILE A 198 -2.25 0.38 54.90
CA ILE A 198 -2.75 1.44 55.73
C ILE A 198 -4.04 1.80 55.03
N LEU A 199 -5.17 1.39 55.62
CA LEU A 199 -6.48 1.78 55.18
C LEU A 199 -6.37 3.30 55.04
N GLU A 200 -6.32 3.78 53.81
CA GLU A 200 -6.60 5.19 53.56
C GLU A 200 -7.96 5.38 54.21
N PHE A 201 -7.98 6.14 55.30
CA PHE A 201 -9.22 6.46 55.98
C PHE A 201 -10.05 7.24 54.98
N ASP A 202 -10.97 6.53 54.33
CA ASP A 202 -11.89 7.07 53.35
C ASP A 202 -12.96 7.83 54.12
N ILE A 203 -12.62 9.07 54.50
CA ILE A 203 -13.57 10.01 55.10
C ILE A 203 -14.53 10.39 53.99
N LYS A 204 -15.60 9.60 53.85
CA LYS A 204 -16.75 9.83 52.96
C LYS A 204 -17.20 11.28 53.12
N GLY A 205 -16.86 12.12 52.14
CA GLY A 205 -17.27 13.53 52.08
C GLY A 205 -16.21 14.48 51.55
N ILE A 206 -14.92 14.22 51.76
CA ILE A 206 -13.84 15.14 51.35
C ILE A 206 -13.29 14.79 49.97
N LYS A 207 -13.09 13.51 49.64
CA LYS A 207 -12.62 13.11 48.30
C LYS A 207 -13.60 13.47 47.20
N GLY A 208 -14.92 13.29 47.40
CA GLY A 208 -15.94 13.53 46.36
C GLY A 208 -16.04 14.98 45.84
N LYS A 209 -15.62 15.99 46.62
CA LYS A 209 -15.59 17.39 46.18
C LYS A 209 -14.24 17.84 45.61
N LEU A 210 -13.14 17.21 46.01
CA LEU A 210 -11.80 17.48 45.48
C LEU A 210 -11.51 16.67 44.20
N SER A 211 -12.04 15.45 44.09
CA SER A 211 -11.93 14.61 42.91
C SER A 211 -12.62 15.19 41.69
N GLU A 212 -13.80 15.81 41.85
CA GLU A 212 -14.56 16.33 40.71
C GLU A 212 -13.98 17.63 40.12
N ILE A 213 -13.14 18.35 40.87
CA ILE A 213 -12.54 19.63 40.46
C ILE A 213 -11.17 19.42 39.79
N ASP A 214 -10.40 18.41 40.20
CA ASP A 214 -9.06 18.12 39.66
C ASP A 214 -9.02 17.00 38.59
N GLN A 215 -10.06 16.16 38.44
CA GLN A 215 -10.00 14.94 37.59
C GLN A 215 -10.41 15.11 36.12
N LYS A 216 -10.84 16.28 35.66
CA LYS A 216 -11.32 16.43 34.27
C LYS A 216 -10.21 16.28 33.22
N ASP A 217 -8.96 16.60 33.59
CA ASP A 217 -7.84 16.68 32.64
C ASP A 217 -6.70 15.66 32.90
N GLU A 218 -6.72 14.92 34.02
CA GLU A 218 -5.67 13.92 34.32
C GLU A 218 -5.97 12.55 33.68
N THR A 219 -5.03 12.07 32.84
CA THR A 219 -5.17 10.75 32.20
C THR A 219 -4.71 9.62 33.10
N ILE A 220 -4.95 8.38 32.67
CA ILE A 220 -4.66 7.18 33.47
C ILE A 220 -3.15 6.99 33.62
N PHE A 221 -2.38 7.27 32.58
CA PHE A 221 -0.92 7.29 32.67
C PHE A 221 -0.42 8.26 33.74
N ASP A 222 -0.99 9.46 33.88
CA ASP A 222 -0.55 10.41 34.91
C ASP A 222 -0.79 9.87 36.33
N LYS A 223 -1.96 9.22 36.53
CA LYS A 223 -2.34 8.61 37.81
C LYS A 223 -1.51 7.38 38.15
N GLU A 224 -1.19 6.55 37.16
CA GLU A 224 -0.56 5.23 37.35
C GLU A 224 0.94 5.21 37.00
N ILE A 225 1.56 6.33 36.61
CA ILE A 225 2.95 6.36 36.11
C ILE A 225 3.95 5.69 37.06
N LYS A 226 3.76 5.88 38.37
CA LYS A 226 4.61 5.28 39.41
C LYS A 226 4.45 3.77 39.48
N GLU A 227 3.23 3.27 39.29
CA GLU A 227 2.94 1.84 39.26
C GLU A 227 3.51 1.21 37.99
N ILE A 228 3.37 1.86 36.84
CA ILE A 228 3.97 1.39 35.57
C ILE A 228 5.51 1.35 35.68
N ILE A 229 6.14 2.37 36.27
CA ILE A 229 7.59 2.36 36.53
C ILE A 229 7.96 1.18 37.42
N TYR A 230 7.19 0.91 38.49
CA TYR A 230 7.42 -0.25 39.35
C TYR A 230 7.31 -1.57 38.57
N LEU A 231 6.28 -1.74 37.75
CA LEU A 231 6.07 -2.94 36.91
C LEU A 231 7.24 -3.17 35.95
N LEU A 232 7.63 -2.15 35.19
CA LEU A 232 8.72 -2.26 34.20
C LEU A 232 10.08 -2.44 34.88
N TYR A 233 10.34 -1.75 35.98
CA TYR A 233 11.59 -1.93 36.73
C TYR A 233 11.70 -3.34 37.34
N SER A 234 10.67 -3.79 38.05
CA SER A 234 10.68 -5.08 38.75
C SER A 234 10.66 -6.29 37.81
N SER A 235 10.16 -6.13 36.58
CA SER A 235 10.18 -7.18 35.56
C SER A 235 11.55 -7.40 34.90
N ASN A 236 12.56 -6.58 35.23
CA ASN A 236 13.88 -6.61 34.59
C ASN A 236 13.81 -6.49 33.05
N VAL A 237 12.80 -5.79 32.51
CA VAL A 237 12.65 -5.59 31.06
C VAL A 237 13.85 -4.83 30.48
N ASP A 238 14.36 -5.27 29.33
CA ASP A 238 15.37 -4.55 28.54
C ASP A 238 14.72 -3.68 27.46
N TYR A 239 13.67 -4.21 26.82
CA TYR A 239 13.00 -3.59 25.68
C TYR A 239 11.49 -3.58 25.86
N VAL A 240 10.86 -2.41 25.66
CA VAL A 240 9.41 -2.28 25.55
C VAL A 240 9.08 -1.95 24.10
N VAL A 241 8.31 -2.81 23.45
CA VAL A 241 8.04 -2.73 22.01
C VAL A 241 6.58 -2.38 21.81
N PHE A 242 6.31 -1.29 21.10
CA PHE A 242 4.96 -0.84 20.73
C PHE A 242 4.76 -1.09 19.24
N ASP A 243 3.82 -1.99 18.91
CA ASP A 243 3.41 -2.30 17.55
C ASP A 243 1.95 -1.87 17.31
N ASP A 244 1.63 -1.44 16.09
CA ASP A 244 0.30 -1.00 15.66
C ASP A 244 -0.33 0.16 16.49
N LEU A 245 0.46 0.87 17.31
CA LEU A 245 -0.01 2.00 18.12
C LEU A 245 -0.42 3.22 17.26
N ASP A 246 0.21 3.36 16.09
CA ASP A 246 -0.03 4.41 15.10
C ASP A 246 -1.48 4.43 14.55
N ARG A 247 -2.20 3.30 14.61
CA ARG A 247 -3.60 3.18 14.14
C ARG A 247 -4.56 4.13 14.86
N TYR A 248 -4.24 4.54 16.08
CA TYR A 248 -5.06 5.46 16.86
C TYR A 248 -4.85 6.92 16.47
N LYS A 249 -3.77 7.26 15.76
CA LYS A 249 -3.42 8.63 15.34
C LYS A 249 -3.45 9.67 16.47
N SER A 250 -3.28 9.26 17.74
CA SER A 250 -3.08 10.18 18.87
C SER A 250 -1.58 10.34 19.14
N ILE A 251 -1.06 11.54 18.90
CA ILE A 251 0.33 11.90 19.20
C ILE A 251 0.56 12.01 20.71
N GLU A 252 -0.48 12.40 21.47
CA GLU A 252 -0.43 12.63 22.92
C GLU A 252 -0.05 11.34 23.68
N VAL A 253 -0.58 10.18 23.27
CA VAL A 253 -0.18 8.88 23.83
C VAL A 253 1.32 8.62 23.66
N PHE A 254 1.91 8.97 22.52
CA PHE A 254 3.34 8.80 22.29
C PHE A 254 4.17 9.73 23.20
N GLU A 255 3.76 10.98 23.36
CA GLU A 255 4.45 11.94 24.24
C GLU A 255 4.50 11.44 25.68
N LYS A 256 3.39 10.88 26.20
CA LYS A 256 3.35 10.27 27.53
C LYS A 256 4.23 9.02 27.64
N LEU A 257 4.26 8.16 26.61
CA LEU A 257 5.18 7.01 26.57
C LEU A 257 6.65 7.44 26.61
N LYS A 258 6.99 8.53 25.92
CA LYS A 258 8.34 9.12 25.99
C LYS A 258 8.66 9.67 27.37
N GLN A 259 7.71 10.32 28.04
CA GLN A 259 7.84 10.77 29.42
C GLN A 259 8.03 9.59 30.39
N LEU A 260 7.23 8.53 30.26
CA LEU A 260 7.35 7.30 31.03
C LEU A 260 8.76 6.70 30.88
N ASN A 261 9.28 6.60 29.66
CA ASN A 261 10.63 6.08 29.40
C ASN A 261 11.72 6.92 30.07
N TYR A 262 11.58 8.25 30.03
CA TYR A 262 12.49 9.17 30.71
C TYR A 262 12.50 8.94 32.23
N LEU A 263 11.32 8.84 32.85
CA LEU A 263 11.18 8.63 34.29
C LEU A 263 11.68 7.25 34.72
N LEU A 264 11.36 6.20 33.97
CA LEU A 264 11.84 4.84 34.21
C LEU A 264 13.37 4.78 34.22
N ASN A 265 14.02 5.32 33.18
CA ASN A 265 15.49 5.31 33.09
C ASN A 265 16.15 6.19 34.16
N SER A 266 15.52 7.31 34.53
CA SER A 266 15.98 8.13 35.66
C SER A 266 15.91 7.35 36.96
N TYR A 267 14.82 6.63 37.20
CA TYR A 267 14.66 5.76 38.36
C TYR A 267 15.71 4.63 38.39
N CYS A 268 15.97 3.94 37.27
CA CYS A 268 17.04 2.95 37.14
C CYS A 268 18.41 3.52 37.54
N LYS A 269 18.72 4.74 37.09
CA LYS A 269 19.97 5.44 37.42
C LYS A 269 20.08 5.73 38.92
N THR A 270 18.99 6.16 39.58
CA THR A 270 18.99 6.38 41.04
C THR A 270 19.26 5.11 41.84
N LYS A 271 18.84 3.95 41.30
CA LYS A 271 19.09 2.63 41.90
C LYS A 271 20.46 2.03 41.53
N LYS A 272 21.34 2.81 40.88
CA LYS A 272 22.69 2.41 40.44
C LYS A 272 22.70 1.18 39.51
N GLN A 273 21.64 0.99 38.74
CA GLN A 273 21.60 -0.04 37.73
C GLN A 273 22.18 0.54 36.43
N ASN A 274 23.31 -0.01 35.95
CA ASN A 274 23.95 0.40 34.68
C ASN A 274 23.19 -0.14 33.46
N LYS A 275 21.86 -0.07 33.48
CA LYS A 275 20.97 -0.58 32.44
C LYS A 275 20.06 0.55 31.97
N VAL A 276 19.92 0.65 30.65
CA VAL A 276 18.99 1.58 30.00
C VAL A 276 17.89 0.74 29.35
N VAL A 277 16.65 0.98 29.77
CA VAL A 277 15.47 0.39 29.14
C VAL A 277 15.19 1.15 27.85
N LYS A 278 15.03 0.42 26.73
CA LYS A 278 14.82 1.01 25.42
C LYS A 278 13.39 0.76 24.94
N PHE A 279 12.69 1.83 24.58
CA PHE A 279 11.35 1.77 24.01
C PHE A 279 11.48 1.78 22.49
N ILE A 280 10.83 0.83 21.83
CA ILE A 280 10.90 0.60 20.40
C ILE A 280 9.50 0.75 19.84
N TYR A 281 9.33 1.62 18.86
CA TYR A 281 8.04 1.97 18.29
C TYR A 281 8.02 1.57 16.82
N MET A 282 7.11 0.68 16.44
CA MET A 282 6.86 0.36 15.04
C MET A 282 5.72 1.23 14.54
N VAL A 283 6.04 2.21 13.70
CA VAL A 283 5.08 3.24 13.29
C VAL A 283 5.12 3.47 11.79
N SER A 284 4.03 3.99 11.25
CA SER A 284 3.93 4.47 9.89
C SER A 284 4.68 5.79 9.70
N ASP A 285 5.12 6.05 8.46
CA ASP A 285 5.84 7.30 8.14
C ASP A 285 4.97 8.55 8.24
N ASP A 286 3.65 8.42 8.13
CA ASP A 286 2.65 9.49 8.15
C ASP A 286 2.13 9.83 9.56
N LEU A 287 2.60 9.16 10.61
CA LEU A 287 2.14 9.40 11.97
C LEU A 287 2.57 10.77 12.53
N PHE A 288 3.81 11.20 12.23
CA PHE A 288 4.39 12.43 12.78
C PHE A 288 4.77 13.41 11.67
N ASP A 289 4.59 14.71 11.94
CA ASP A 289 5.25 15.76 11.15
C ASP A 289 6.78 15.59 11.22
N ASN A 290 7.50 15.92 10.14
CA ASN A 290 8.94 15.69 10.01
C ASN A 290 9.77 16.21 11.21
N GLU A 291 9.45 17.39 11.74
CA GLU A 291 10.15 17.96 12.91
C GLU A 291 9.82 17.25 14.22
N LYS A 292 8.56 16.88 14.43
CA LYS A 292 8.13 16.19 15.65
C LYS A 292 8.75 14.79 15.70
N ARG A 293 8.83 14.12 14.56
CA ARG A 293 9.42 12.78 14.42
C ARG A 293 10.88 12.72 14.90
N THR A 294 11.70 13.66 14.45
CA THR A 294 13.14 13.71 14.81
C THR A 294 13.38 14.22 16.22
N LYS A 295 12.46 15.01 16.78
CA LYS A 295 12.46 15.37 18.21
C LYS A 295 12.00 14.22 19.10
N PHE A 296 11.15 13.33 18.60
CA PHE A 296 10.59 12.22 19.36
C PHE A 296 11.58 11.07 19.51
N PHE A 297 12.12 10.55 18.40
CA PHE A 297 13.01 9.39 18.39
C PHE A 297 14.48 9.79 18.55
N ASP A 298 15.21 9.04 19.37
CA ASP A 298 16.66 9.18 19.52
C ASP A 298 17.40 8.47 18.36
N PHE A 299 16.76 7.48 17.73
CA PHE A 299 17.26 6.79 16.54
C PHE A 299 16.09 6.27 15.70
N ILE A 300 16.19 6.39 14.38
CA ILE A 300 15.15 5.95 13.43
C ILE A 300 15.74 4.94 12.45
N ILE A 301 15.10 3.78 12.34
CA ILE A 301 15.37 2.73 11.37
C ILE A 301 14.25 2.78 10.33
N THR A 302 14.56 3.24 9.12
CA THR A 302 13.60 3.27 8.02
C THR A 302 13.54 1.92 7.33
N VAL A 303 12.37 1.28 7.38
CA VAL A 303 12.03 0.04 6.69
C VAL A 303 11.43 0.37 5.33
N ILE A 304 12.14 -0.02 4.29
CA ILE A 304 11.70 0.13 2.91
C ILE A 304 10.70 -1.00 2.61
N LEU A 305 9.51 -0.63 2.13
CA LEU A 305 8.53 -1.59 1.61
C LEU A 305 9.14 -2.32 0.41
N ILE A 306 9.44 -3.61 0.60
CA ILE A 306 9.83 -4.47 -0.50
C ILE A 306 8.54 -4.83 -1.24
N LYS A 307 8.36 -4.30 -2.46
CA LYS A 307 7.28 -4.75 -3.35
C LYS A 307 7.39 -6.26 -3.54
N THR A 308 6.25 -6.93 -3.59
CA THR A 308 6.19 -8.36 -3.86
C THR A 308 6.99 -8.69 -5.12
N SER A 309 7.89 -9.65 -5.05
CA SER A 309 8.67 -10.02 -6.22
C SER A 309 7.83 -10.84 -7.20
N LYS A 310 8.15 -10.73 -8.50
CA LYS A 310 7.58 -11.59 -9.54
C LYS A 310 7.77 -13.07 -9.19
N SER A 311 8.92 -13.44 -8.64
CA SER A 311 9.22 -14.81 -8.19
C SER A 311 8.29 -15.29 -7.08
N PHE A 312 7.95 -14.43 -6.10
CA PHE A 312 7.08 -14.80 -4.99
C PHE A 312 5.65 -15.07 -5.45
N ILE A 313 5.07 -14.19 -6.29
CA ILE A 313 3.74 -14.41 -6.87
C ILE A 313 3.73 -15.70 -7.68
N LYS A 314 4.76 -15.93 -8.52
CA LYS A 314 4.89 -17.13 -9.34
C LYS A 314 4.91 -18.41 -8.51
N GLU A 315 5.71 -18.43 -7.44
CA GLU A 315 5.81 -19.57 -6.52
C GLU A 315 4.46 -19.86 -5.88
N LYS A 316 3.76 -18.83 -5.41
CA LYS A 316 2.46 -18.99 -4.75
C LYS A 316 1.37 -19.46 -5.69
N LEU A 317 1.24 -18.90 -6.89
CA LEU A 317 0.25 -19.35 -7.87
C LEU A 317 0.54 -20.79 -8.36
N LYS A 318 1.83 -21.14 -8.51
CA LYS A 318 2.24 -22.50 -8.87
C LYS A 318 1.86 -23.52 -7.79
N SER A 319 1.94 -23.14 -6.50
CA SER A 319 1.57 -24.01 -5.37
C SER A 319 0.08 -24.42 -5.37
N ILE A 320 -0.77 -23.61 -5.97
CA ILE A 320 -2.22 -23.87 -6.14
C ILE A 320 -2.60 -24.33 -7.56
N GLY A 321 -1.60 -24.63 -8.40
CA GLY A 321 -1.81 -25.22 -9.72
C GLY A 321 -2.53 -24.30 -10.72
N ILE A 322 -2.31 -22.98 -10.61
CA ILE A 322 -2.81 -21.99 -11.56
C ILE A 322 -1.74 -21.75 -12.63
N ASP A 323 -2.11 -21.93 -13.90
CA ASP A 323 -1.31 -21.49 -15.04
C ASP A 323 -1.60 -20.02 -15.36
N TYR A 324 -0.56 -19.31 -15.77
CA TYR A 324 -0.58 -17.88 -16.07
C TYR A 324 0.51 -17.53 -17.08
N ASP A 325 0.35 -16.41 -17.78
CA ASP A 325 1.40 -15.80 -18.59
C ASP A 325 2.17 -14.73 -17.79
N ASP A 326 3.26 -14.22 -18.38
CA ASP A 326 4.10 -13.21 -17.71
C ASP A 326 3.42 -11.85 -17.59
N ASP A 327 2.49 -11.53 -18.51
CA ASP A 327 1.73 -10.28 -18.54
C ASP A 327 0.70 -10.25 -17.40
N TYR A 328 0.02 -11.36 -17.14
CA TYR A 328 -0.91 -11.52 -16.02
C TYR A 328 -0.21 -11.29 -14.67
N ILE A 329 1.03 -11.77 -14.52
CA ILE A 329 1.79 -11.52 -13.29
C ILE A 329 2.12 -10.04 -13.12
N ASP A 330 2.49 -9.35 -14.19
CA ASP A 330 2.78 -7.91 -14.13
C ASP A 330 1.51 -7.10 -13.82
N ASN A 331 0.36 -7.51 -14.39
CA ASN A 331 -0.95 -6.98 -14.06
C ASN A 331 -1.31 -7.20 -12.58
N LEU A 332 -1.11 -8.42 -12.05
CA LEU A 332 -1.31 -8.72 -10.63
C LEU A 332 -0.43 -7.87 -9.72
N LEU A 333 0.85 -7.70 -10.05
CA LEU A 333 1.77 -6.87 -9.28
C LEU A 333 1.37 -5.39 -9.24
N SER A 334 0.66 -4.91 -10.27
CA SER A 334 0.13 -3.54 -10.30
C SER A 334 -1.10 -3.36 -9.39
N ILE A 335 -1.87 -4.43 -9.15
CA ILE A 335 -3.11 -4.43 -8.37
C ILE A 335 -2.85 -4.76 -6.89
N ILE A 336 -1.95 -5.71 -6.60
CA ILE A 336 -1.69 -6.17 -5.24
C ILE A 336 -0.83 -5.14 -4.51
N THR A 337 -1.49 -4.26 -3.78
CA THR A 337 -0.83 -3.28 -2.90
C THR A 337 -0.44 -3.86 -1.54
N ASN A 338 -1.15 -4.89 -1.08
CA ASN A 338 -0.92 -5.53 0.21
C ASN A 338 -0.83 -7.06 0.05
N VAL A 339 0.34 -7.62 0.37
CA VAL A 339 0.61 -9.07 0.26
C VAL A 339 -0.34 -9.90 1.12
N ARG A 340 -0.80 -9.39 2.27
CA ARG A 340 -1.76 -10.12 3.11
C ARG A 340 -3.08 -10.37 2.39
N ILE A 341 -3.55 -9.44 1.57
CA ILE A 341 -4.79 -9.60 0.79
C ILE A 341 -4.60 -10.72 -0.24
N PHE A 342 -3.46 -10.72 -0.93
CA PHE A 342 -3.12 -11.77 -1.90
C PHE A 342 -2.96 -13.16 -1.24
N LEU A 343 -2.27 -13.24 -0.10
CA LEU A 343 -2.14 -14.50 0.65
C LEU A 343 -3.49 -14.99 1.17
N ASN A 344 -4.37 -14.08 1.59
CA ASN A 344 -5.73 -14.47 1.99
C ASN A 344 -6.55 -14.94 0.78
N ALA A 345 -6.40 -14.31 -0.39
CA ALA A 345 -7.03 -14.78 -1.62
C ALA A 345 -6.57 -16.19 -2.02
N ILE A 346 -5.29 -16.53 -1.80
CA ILE A 346 -4.79 -17.89 -1.99
C ILE A 346 -5.43 -18.86 -1.01
N ASN A 347 -5.52 -18.49 0.28
CA ASN A 347 -6.16 -19.33 1.29
C ASN A 347 -7.64 -19.59 0.96
N ASP A 348 -8.38 -18.53 0.61
CA ASP A 348 -9.76 -18.63 0.15
C ASP A 348 -9.84 -19.53 -1.09
N TYR A 349 -8.94 -19.37 -2.06
CA TYR A 349 -8.90 -20.21 -3.27
C TYR A 349 -8.73 -21.68 -2.94
N VAL A 350 -7.83 -22.05 -2.02
CA VAL A 350 -7.66 -23.45 -1.62
C VAL A 350 -8.97 -24.04 -1.10
N VAL A 351 -9.71 -23.28 -0.28
CA VAL A 351 -11.03 -23.70 0.23
C VAL A 351 -12.05 -23.82 -0.89
N TYR A 352 -12.17 -22.81 -1.76
CA TYR A 352 -13.13 -22.84 -2.85
C TYR A 352 -12.83 -23.90 -3.89
N GLU A 353 -11.56 -24.13 -4.24
CA GLU A 353 -11.16 -25.18 -5.16
C GLU A 353 -11.59 -26.54 -4.61
N GLU A 354 -11.32 -26.82 -3.33
CA GLU A 354 -11.69 -28.08 -2.69
C GLU A 354 -13.21 -28.29 -2.65
N LEU A 355 -13.97 -27.27 -2.26
CA LEU A 355 -15.44 -27.34 -2.21
C LEU A 355 -16.08 -27.42 -3.60
N ALA A 356 -15.62 -26.62 -4.56
CA ALA A 356 -16.20 -26.56 -5.90
C ALA A 356 -15.87 -27.79 -6.75
N LEU A 357 -14.71 -28.42 -6.53
CA LEU A 357 -14.37 -29.71 -7.15
C LEU A 357 -15.28 -30.84 -6.66
N GLN A 358 -15.66 -30.84 -5.38
CA GLN A 358 -16.56 -31.86 -4.81
C GLN A 358 -18.02 -31.70 -5.24
N SER A 359 -18.49 -30.45 -5.39
CA SER A 359 -19.91 -30.16 -5.57
C SER A 359 -20.36 -29.99 -7.03
N TYR A 360 -19.48 -29.56 -7.93
CA TYR A 360 -19.92 -29.15 -9.29
C TYR A 360 -19.07 -29.68 -10.44
N SER A 361 -18.18 -30.66 -10.20
CA SER A 361 -17.36 -31.27 -11.26
C SER A 361 -16.67 -30.23 -12.15
N LEU A 362 -16.14 -29.15 -11.55
CA LEU A 362 -15.42 -28.13 -12.29
C LEU A 362 -14.30 -28.82 -13.08
N THR A 363 -14.35 -28.67 -14.41
CA THR A 363 -13.38 -29.26 -15.32
C THR A 363 -11.97 -28.86 -14.91
N THR A 364 -11.02 -29.79 -14.94
CA THR A 364 -9.59 -29.58 -14.66
C THR A 364 -8.87 -28.61 -15.60
N LYS A 365 -9.60 -27.88 -16.45
CA LYS A 365 -9.08 -26.89 -17.39
C LYS A 365 -8.44 -25.72 -16.62
N SER A 366 -7.21 -25.39 -16.97
CA SER A 366 -6.43 -24.31 -16.36
C SER A 366 -7.13 -22.95 -16.41
N SER A 367 -7.83 -22.63 -17.50
CA SER A 367 -8.56 -21.36 -17.64
C SER A 367 -9.67 -21.17 -16.60
N LYS A 368 -10.39 -22.23 -16.23
CA LYS A 368 -11.44 -22.15 -15.21
C LYS A 368 -10.88 -21.95 -13.80
N LYS A 369 -9.70 -22.52 -13.52
CA LYS A 369 -8.99 -22.29 -12.25
C LYS A 369 -8.53 -20.85 -12.11
N LEU A 370 -7.97 -20.29 -13.18
CA LEU A 370 -7.56 -18.88 -13.22
C LEU A 370 -8.76 -17.94 -13.00
N ASN A 371 -9.89 -18.18 -13.68
CA ASN A 371 -11.11 -17.37 -13.50
C ASN A 371 -11.65 -17.46 -12.07
N LEU A 372 -11.70 -18.67 -11.48
CA LEU A 372 -12.11 -18.84 -10.09
C LEU A 372 -11.20 -18.05 -9.14
N PHE A 373 -9.88 -18.14 -9.34
CA PHE A 373 -8.92 -17.36 -8.56
C PHE A 373 -9.13 -15.86 -8.72
N ASN A 374 -9.39 -15.36 -9.93
CA ASN A 374 -9.61 -13.93 -10.15
C ASN A 374 -10.85 -13.42 -9.41
N ILE A 375 -11.93 -14.20 -9.38
CA ILE A 375 -13.15 -13.84 -8.63
C ILE A 375 -12.88 -13.82 -7.12
N ILE A 376 -12.08 -14.75 -6.61
CA ILE A 376 -11.70 -14.81 -5.19
C ILE A 376 -10.72 -13.68 -4.84
N LEU A 377 -9.82 -13.33 -5.75
CA LEU A 377 -8.95 -12.18 -5.62
C LEU A 377 -9.78 -10.89 -5.58
N PHE A 378 -10.78 -10.76 -6.45
CA PHE A 378 -11.73 -9.64 -6.45
C PHE A 378 -12.49 -9.56 -5.12
N LYS A 379 -13.02 -10.67 -4.59
CA LYS A 379 -13.64 -10.74 -3.25
C LYS A 379 -12.72 -10.19 -2.15
N ASN A 380 -11.42 -10.50 -2.22
CA ASN A 380 -10.44 -10.07 -1.23
C ASN A 380 -9.99 -8.62 -1.40
N LEU A 381 -9.93 -8.12 -2.64
CA LEU A 381 -9.57 -6.74 -2.96
C LEU A 381 -10.71 -5.75 -2.67
N LEU A 382 -11.95 -6.14 -2.99
CA LEU A 382 -13.15 -5.30 -2.92
C LEU A 382 -14.32 -6.09 -2.32
N PRO A 383 -14.27 -6.41 -1.01
CA PRO A 383 -15.30 -7.25 -0.37
C PRO A 383 -16.71 -6.64 -0.45
N ASP A 384 -16.83 -5.33 -0.25
CA ASP A 384 -18.12 -4.62 -0.33
C ASP A 384 -18.74 -4.72 -1.74
N GLU A 385 -17.92 -4.57 -2.79
CA GLU A 385 -18.38 -4.64 -4.18
C GLU A 385 -18.69 -6.08 -4.60
N PHE A 386 -17.96 -7.05 -4.05
CA PHE A 386 -18.24 -8.47 -4.24
C PHE A 386 -19.60 -8.87 -3.61
N GLU A 387 -19.91 -8.38 -2.41
CA GLU A 387 -21.22 -8.58 -1.77
C GLU A 387 -22.36 -7.96 -2.62
N LEU A 388 -22.14 -6.76 -3.17
CA LEU A 388 -23.11 -6.15 -4.08
C LEU A 388 -23.31 -6.99 -5.34
N LEU A 389 -22.23 -7.51 -5.94
CA LEU A 389 -22.27 -8.36 -7.12
C LEU A 389 -23.06 -9.66 -6.86
N GLN A 390 -22.88 -10.30 -5.70
CA GLN A 390 -23.67 -11.48 -5.28
C GLN A 390 -25.16 -11.16 -5.21
N ASN A 391 -25.51 -9.95 -4.78
CA ASN A 391 -26.89 -9.48 -4.69
C ASN A 391 -27.43 -8.90 -6.02
N ASN A 392 -26.73 -9.09 -7.14
CA ASN A 392 -27.08 -8.53 -8.46
C ASN A 392 -27.22 -6.99 -8.43
N THR A 393 -26.32 -6.33 -7.70
CA THR A 393 -26.26 -4.87 -7.56
C THR A 393 -24.81 -4.39 -7.59
N GLY A 394 -24.59 -3.07 -7.53
CA GLY A 394 -23.25 -2.49 -7.52
C GLY A 394 -22.71 -2.16 -8.92
N THR A 395 -21.50 -1.60 -8.91
CA THR A 395 -20.76 -1.12 -10.08
C THR A 395 -20.40 -2.28 -11.02
N VAL A 396 -19.80 -3.35 -10.49
CA VAL A 396 -19.33 -4.49 -11.29
C VAL A 396 -20.52 -5.22 -11.95
N PHE A 397 -21.63 -5.37 -11.22
CA PHE A 397 -22.85 -5.95 -11.78
C PHE A 397 -23.42 -5.10 -12.92
N PHE A 398 -23.50 -3.78 -12.73
CA PHE A 398 -23.96 -2.86 -13.78
C PHE A 398 -23.09 -2.98 -15.03
N LEU A 399 -21.76 -3.07 -14.86
CA LEU A 399 -20.80 -3.24 -15.94
C LEU A 399 -21.00 -4.57 -16.69
N LEU A 400 -21.23 -5.69 -15.99
CA LEU A 400 -21.30 -7.02 -16.60
C LEU A 400 -22.68 -7.39 -17.18
N ASP A 401 -23.78 -6.94 -16.58
CA ASP A 401 -25.12 -7.44 -16.91
C ASP A 401 -25.96 -6.44 -17.72
N LYS A 402 -25.92 -5.15 -17.37
CA LYS A 402 -26.80 -4.15 -17.99
C LYS A 402 -26.19 -3.43 -19.17
N GLY A 403 -24.88 -3.21 -19.14
CA GLY A 403 -24.24 -2.28 -20.06
C GLY A 403 -23.89 -2.81 -21.45
N LYS A 404 -23.90 -4.13 -21.69
CA LYS A 404 -23.32 -4.71 -22.92
C LYS A 404 -23.88 -4.13 -24.22
N GLU A 405 -25.20 -4.05 -24.35
CA GLU A 405 -25.86 -3.48 -25.54
C GLU A 405 -25.62 -1.97 -25.68
N GLU A 406 -25.54 -1.25 -24.55
CA GLU A 406 -25.24 0.17 -24.54
C GLU A 406 -23.78 0.44 -24.94
N TYR A 407 -22.85 -0.38 -24.44
CA TYR A 407 -21.43 -0.32 -24.78
C TYR A 407 -21.21 -0.62 -26.26
N ARG A 408 -21.90 -1.62 -26.81
CA ARG A 408 -21.85 -1.89 -28.27
C ARG A 408 -22.23 -0.66 -29.08
N LYS A 409 -23.38 -0.03 -28.77
CA LYS A 409 -23.83 1.18 -29.46
C LYS A 409 -22.81 2.32 -29.32
N TRP A 410 -22.24 2.47 -28.14
CA TRP A 410 -21.26 3.52 -27.88
C TRP A 410 -19.95 3.28 -28.63
N THR A 411 -19.43 2.05 -28.57
CA THR A 411 -18.24 1.62 -29.33
C THR A 411 -18.43 1.84 -30.83
N LEU A 412 -19.60 1.49 -31.39
CA LEU A 412 -19.92 1.74 -32.79
C LEU A 412 -19.84 3.23 -33.14
N ASN A 413 -20.43 4.10 -32.31
CA ASN A 413 -20.37 5.55 -32.53
C ASN A 413 -18.92 6.08 -32.46
N ILE A 414 -18.16 5.68 -31.44
CA ILE A 414 -16.75 6.09 -31.28
C ILE A 414 -15.91 5.64 -32.48
N LEU A 415 -16.07 4.39 -32.91
CA LEU A 415 -15.32 3.85 -34.05
C LEU A 415 -15.69 4.58 -35.35
N GLN A 416 -16.98 4.88 -35.56
CA GLN A 416 -17.43 5.67 -36.72
C GLN A 416 -16.83 7.09 -36.73
N GLU A 417 -16.87 7.81 -35.60
CA GLU A 417 -16.26 9.13 -35.48
C GLU A 417 -14.75 9.09 -35.70
N LYS A 418 -14.08 8.08 -35.15
CA LYS A 418 -12.63 7.89 -35.30
C LYS A 418 -12.26 7.59 -36.76
N ILE A 419 -13.04 6.77 -37.45
CA ILE A 419 -12.84 6.48 -38.88
C ILE A 419 -13.03 7.76 -39.71
N ALA A 420 -14.09 8.53 -39.46
CA ALA A 420 -14.34 9.79 -40.17
C ALA A 420 -13.19 10.80 -39.99
N LYS A 421 -12.69 10.98 -38.77
CA LYS A 421 -11.53 11.84 -38.48
C LYS A 421 -10.27 11.36 -39.20
N ILE A 422 -10.00 10.05 -39.21
CA ILE A 422 -8.83 9.50 -39.93
C ILE A 422 -8.98 9.68 -41.44
N GLU A 423 -10.20 9.55 -41.98
CA GLU A 423 -10.47 9.81 -43.41
C GLU A 423 -10.21 11.27 -43.78
N GLU A 424 -10.69 12.23 -42.99
CA GLU A 424 -10.40 13.65 -43.16
C GLU A 424 -8.90 13.93 -43.10
N GLU A 425 -8.18 13.34 -42.13
CA GLU A 425 -6.72 13.50 -42.02
C GLU A 425 -5.97 12.91 -43.22
N ILE A 426 -6.42 11.75 -43.74
CA ILE A 426 -5.84 11.15 -44.95
C ILE A 426 -6.10 12.06 -46.15
N VAL A 427 -7.32 12.56 -46.32
CA VAL A 427 -7.68 13.48 -47.41
C VAL A 427 -6.84 14.75 -47.31
N TYR A 428 -6.76 15.39 -46.15
CA TYR A 428 -5.94 16.56 -45.91
C TYR A 428 -4.44 16.31 -46.20
N THR A 429 -3.88 15.23 -45.67
CA THR A 429 -2.46 14.89 -45.88
C THR A 429 -2.19 14.52 -47.35
N SER A 430 -3.14 13.87 -48.02
CA SER A 430 -3.03 13.56 -49.45
C SER A 430 -3.14 14.81 -50.33
N HIS A 431 -4.02 15.76 -49.97
CA HIS A 431 -4.07 17.06 -50.60
C HIS A 431 -2.77 17.82 -50.40
N LYS A 432 -2.20 17.81 -49.19
CA LYS A 432 -0.90 18.41 -48.89
C LYS A 432 0.25 17.81 -49.72
N LEU A 433 0.24 16.49 -49.91
CA LEU A 433 1.18 15.78 -50.81
C LEU A 433 0.99 16.11 -52.30
N SER A 434 -0.26 16.24 -52.74
CA SER A 434 -0.63 16.55 -54.13
C SER A 434 -0.49 18.04 -54.47
N GLY A 435 -0.53 18.91 -53.46
CA GLY A 435 -0.37 20.35 -53.57
C GLY A 435 1.08 20.69 -53.84
N GLU A 436 1.48 20.68 -55.11
CA GLU A 436 2.86 20.96 -55.48
C GLU A 436 3.34 22.34 -55.03
N GLY A 437 2.44 23.27 -54.71
CA GLY A 437 2.76 24.56 -54.10
C GLY A 437 3.69 24.46 -52.88
N TYR A 438 3.58 23.42 -52.04
CA TYR A 438 4.44 23.26 -50.85
C TYR A 438 5.86 22.78 -51.20
N LYS A 439 6.00 21.97 -52.26
CA LYS A 439 7.32 21.62 -52.82
C LYS A 439 7.99 22.86 -53.38
N HIS A 440 7.24 23.68 -54.11
CA HIS A 440 7.72 24.96 -54.66
C HIS A 440 8.04 25.97 -53.55
N GLU A 441 7.29 26.02 -52.47
CA GLU A 441 7.56 26.85 -51.29
C GLU A 441 8.87 26.47 -50.61
N LEU A 442 9.10 25.16 -50.37
CA LEU A 442 10.38 24.69 -49.84
C LEU A 442 11.54 24.96 -50.79
N ILE A 443 11.35 24.73 -52.09
CA ILE A 443 12.34 25.03 -53.13
C ILE A 443 12.71 26.51 -53.08
N VAL A 444 11.73 27.41 -53.02
CA VAL A 444 11.96 28.86 -52.98
C VAL A 444 12.66 29.28 -51.69
N ARG A 445 12.30 28.66 -50.56
CA ARG A 445 12.91 28.96 -49.25
C ARG A 445 14.38 28.52 -49.16
N GLU A 446 14.73 27.39 -49.77
CA GLU A 446 16.08 26.82 -49.67
C GLU A 446 17.01 27.30 -50.81
N LEU A 447 16.48 27.86 -51.91
CA LEU A 447 17.26 28.42 -53.02
C LEU A 447 17.66 29.89 -52.78
N THR A 448 18.65 30.11 -51.94
CA THR A 448 19.14 31.46 -51.61
C THR A 448 19.88 32.16 -52.76
N ASN A 449 20.30 31.42 -53.79
CA ASN A 449 20.99 31.96 -54.97
C ASN A 449 20.03 32.45 -56.07
N VAL A 450 18.73 32.14 -55.97
CA VAL A 450 17.71 32.56 -56.94
C VAL A 450 17.01 33.83 -56.44
N LEU A 451 17.29 34.93 -57.12
CA LEU A 451 16.81 36.27 -56.77
C LEU A 451 15.37 36.49 -57.20
N SER A 452 15.01 36.11 -58.43
CA SER A 452 13.65 36.24 -58.95
C SER A 452 13.35 35.21 -60.02
N ILE A 453 12.07 34.91 -60.20
CA ILE A 453 11.55 34.01 -61.23
C ILE A 453 10.32 34.72 -61.81
N ASN A 454 10.43 35.24 -63.03
CA ASN A 454 9.41 36.08 -63.66
C ASN A 454 8.96 35.46 -64.98
N ASP A 455 7.65 35.37 -65.21
CA ASP A 455 7.07 34.99 -66.50
C ASP A 455 6.41 36.21 -67.18
N SER A 456 5.76 36.00 -68.32
CA SER A 456 5.08 37.09 -69.06
C SER A 456 3.92 37.74 -68.30
N LYS A 457 3.50 37.18 -67.16
CA LYS A 457 2.35 37.63 -66.35
C LYS A 457 2.76 38.27 -65.02
N SER A 458 4.03 38.20 -64.62
CA SER A 458 4.53 38.78 -63.36
C SER A 458 5.93 39.38 -63.53
N SER A 459 6.05 40.69 -63.32
CA SER A 459 7.32 41.42 -63.34
C SER A 459 7.64 42.00 -61.96
N ASP A 460 8.52 41.35 -61.20
CA ASP A 460 9.11 41.95 -60.00
C ASP A 460 10.28 42.87 -60.38
N VAL A 461 10.30 44.09 -59.84
CA VAL A 461 11.45 45.00 -59.89
C VAL A 461 12.42 44.55 -58.79
N VAL A 462 13.60 44.05 -59.17
CA VAL A 462 14.62 43.59 -58.23
C VAL A 462 15.52 44.75 -57.84
N ASP A 463 15.52 45.12 -56.56
CA ASP A 463 16.50 46.05 -56.00
C ASP A 463 17.81 45.28 -55.69
N LEU A 464 18.91 45.64 -56.36
CA LEU A 464 20.16 44.87 -56.41
C LEU A 464 21.14 45.20 -55.27
N GLY A 465 20.71 45.91 -54.23
CA GLY A 465 21.57 46.49 -53.19
C GLY A 465 21.84 45.65 -51.93
N LEU A 466 21.44 44.37 -51.85
CA LEU A 466 21.51 43.58 -50.60
C LEU A 466 22.55 42.44 -50.64
N SER A 467 23.22 42.22 -49.52
CA SER A 467 24.19 41.13 -49.32
C SER A 467 23.49 39.79 -49.03
N GLY A 468 24.17 38.66 -49.29
CA GLY A 468 23.59 37.31 -49.16
C GLY A 468 23.12 36.92 -47.76
N GLU A 469 23.65 37.53 -46.70
CA GLU A 469 23.23 37.31 -45.31
C GLU A 469 21.98 38.12 -44.92
N GLU A 470 21.79 39.32 -45.48
CA GLU A 470 20.62 40.17 -45.24
C GLU A 470 19.34 39.60 -45.86
N ILE A 471 19.48 38.79 -46.92
CA ILE A 471 18.37 38.08 -47.58
C ILE A 471 17.82 36.95 -46.72
N LYS A 472 18.66 36.30 -45.89
CA LYS A 472 18.25 35.18 -45.01
C LYS A 472 17.36 35.62 -43.84
N ASN A 473 17.40 36.89 -43.44
CA ASN A 473 16.79 37.39 -42.21
C ASN A 473 15.53 38.25 -42.41
N LYS A 474 14.97 38.36 -43.63
CA LYS A 474 13.72 39.10 -43.90
C LYS A 474 12.47 38.19 -43.91
N PRO A 475 11.28 38.68 -43.49
CA PRO A 475 10.04 37.90 -43.51
C PRO A 475 9.54 37.60 -44.94
N LEU A 476 8.91 36.44 -45.12
CA LEU A 476 8.53 35.77 -46.39
C LEU A 476 7.45 36.45 -47.27
N GLU A 477 6.97 37.65 -46.94
CA GLU A 477 5.54 37.96 -47.16
C GLU A 477 5.08 38.44 -48.57
N THR A 478 5.92 38.57 -49.61
CA THR A 478 5.41 38.90 -50.99
C THR A 478 6.27 38.40 -52.15
N ARG A 479 7.60 38.57 -52.11
CA ARG A 479 8.53 38.20 -53.21
C ARG A 479 8.61 36.68 -53.46
N ASP A 480 8.41 35.87 -52.44
CA ASP A 480 8.50 34.41 -52.56
C ASP A 480 7.20 33.80 -53.08
N GLN A 481 6.05 34.44 -52.84
CA GLN A 481 4.77 34.00 -53.41
C GLN A 481 4.75 34.12 -54.94
N THR A 482 5.36 35.16 -55.51
CA THR A 482 5.52 35.30 -56.98
C THR A 482 6.35 34.15 -57.55
N LYS A 483 7.49 33.82 -56.91
CA LYS A 483 8.35 32.71 -57.33
C LYS A 483 7.61 31.36 -57.24
N ILE A 484 6.90 31.11 -56.15
CA ILE A 484 6.09 29.90 -55.93
C ILE A 484 5.02 29.78 -57.01
N ASN A 485 4.30 30.87 -57.30
CA ASN A 485 3.24 30.91 -58.29
C ASN A 485 3.78 30.72 -59.71
N VAL A 486 4.92 31.32 -60.07
CA VAL A 486 5.56 31.15 -61.39
C VAL A 486 6.09 29.73 -61.54
N LEU A 487 6.71 29.15 -60.52
CA LEU A 487 7.14 27.75 -60.55
C LEU A 487 5.95 26.80 -60.69
N GLY A 488 4.84 27.06 -59.99
CA GLY A 488 3.60 26.31 -60.16
C GLY A 488 3.04 26.40 -61.59
N ARG A 489 3.11 27.57 -62.23
CA ARG A 489 2.70 27.74 -63.65
C ARG A 489 3.63 27.03 -64.62
N LEU A 490 4.95 27.13 -64.41
CA LEU A 490 5.95 26.38 -65.18
C LEU A 490 5.75 24.88 -65.08
N TYR A 491 5.37 24.39 -63.90
CA TYR A 491 5.07 22.98 -63.71
C TYR A 491 3.84 22.53 -64.53
N MET A 492 2.77 23.32 -64.48
CA MET A 492 1.52 23.04 -65.20
C MET A 492 1.70 23.08 -66.72
N ASP A 493 2.54 24.00 -67.23
CA ASP A 493 2.93 24.06 -68.64
C ASP A 493 4.45 23.95 -68.79
N LYS A 494 4.95 22.71 -68.86
CA LYS A 494 6.39 22.40 -68.92
C LYS A 494 7.13 23.01 -70.12
N LYS A 495 6.42 23.49 -71.14
CA LYS A 495 7.02 24.15 -72.31
C LYS A 495 7.18 25.65 -72.11
N SER A 496 6.47 26.23 -71.15
CA SER A 496 6.60 27.65 -70.80
C SER A 496 7.97 27.93 -70.18
N LYS A 497 8.48 29.14 -70.41
CA LYS A 497 9.79 29.58 -69.92
C LYS A 497 9.62 30.77 -69.00
N ALA A 498 10.28 30.74 -67.85
CA ALA A 498 10.41 31.90 -66.97
C ALA A 498 11.83 32.42 -67.02
N ILE A 499 11.96 33.73 -66.85
CA ILE A 499 13.24 34.37 -66.71
C ILE A 499 13.65 34.31 -65.25
N VAL A 500 14.77 33.64 -64.97
CA VAL A 500 15.33 33.49 -63.64
C VAL A 500 16.57 34.36 -63.53
N GLN A 501 16.63 35.16 -62.47
CA GLN A 501 17.83 35.90 -62.07
C GLN A 501 18.48 35.19 -60.89
N TYR A 502 19.76 34.86 -61.01
CA TYR A 502 20.47 34.09 -59.98
C TYR A 502 21.97 34.42 -59.95
N PHE A 503 22.59 34.14 -58.81
CA PHE A 503 24.04 34.25 -58.63
C PHE A 503 24.75 32.98 -59.11
N ILE A 504 25.87 33.15 -59.83
CA ILE A 504 26.69 32.05 -60.34
C ILE A 504 27.54 31.44 -59.22
N ASP A 505 28.06 32.26 -58.31
CA ASP A 505 28.95 31.83 -57.23
C ASP A 505 28.77 32.72 -55.99
N ALA A 506 28.98 32.17 -54.79
CA ALA A 506 28.76 32.89 -53.53
C ALA A 506 29.84 33.94 -53.23
N ILE A 507 31.00 33.81 -53.89
CA ILE A 507 32.22 34.57 -53.60
C ILE A 507 32.34 35.81 -54.52
N THR A 508 31.73 35.79 -55.71
CA THR A 508 31.64 36.95 -56.62
C THR A 508 30.22 37.05 -57.23
N PRO A 509 29.40 38.04 -56.82
CA PRO A 509 28.00 38.11 -57.21
C PRO A 509 27.82 38.67 -58.64
N MET A 510 28.16 37.88 -59.66
CA MET A 510 27.70 38.16 -61.02
C MET A 510 26.27 37.60 -61.20
N VAL A 511 25.31 38.50 -61.42
CA VAL A 511 23.91 38.14 -61.67
C VAL A 511 23.75 37.71 -63.13
N LYS A 512 23.33 36.47 -63.36
CA LYS A 512 22.89 36.00 -64.68
C LYS A 512 21.37 36.00 -64.77
N LYS A 513 20.89 36.39 -65.95
CA LYS A 513 19.48 36.33 -66.33
C LYS A 513 19.34 35.32 -67.46
N HIS A 514 18.60 34.25 -67.22
CA HIS A 514 18.41 33.20 -68.22
C HIS A 514 16.98 32.70 -68.23
N GLN A 515 16.53 32.19 -69.37
CA GLN A 515 15.20 31.59 -69.50
C GLN A 515 15.31 30.08 -69.26
N PHE A 516 14.48 29.58 -68.36
CA PHE A 516 14.39 28.14 -68.08
C PHE A 516 12.95 27.67 -68.21
N THR A 517 12.78 26.49 -68.80
CA THR A 517 11.60 25.64 -68.58
C THR A 517 11.64 25.04 -67.17
N TYR A 518 10.53 24.45 -66.72
CA TYR A 518 10.47 23.79 -65.42
C TYR A 518 11.56 22.72 -65.24
N ASP A 519 11.70 21.82 -66.21
CA ASP A 519 12.65 20.71 -66.13
C ASP A 519 14.11 21.21 -66.19
N GLU A 520 14.39 22.27 -66.94
CA GLU A 520 15.71 22.92 -66.97
C GLU A 520 16.04 23.60 -65.64
N PHE A 521 15.07 24.33 -65.06
CA PHE A 521 15.21 24.95 -63.74
C PHE A 521 15.48 23.88 -62.67
N PHE A 522 14.66 22.82 -62.66
CA PHE A 522 14.81 21.72 -61.72
C PHE A 522 16.16 21.02 -61.87
N LYS A 523 16.64 20.80 -63.10
CA LYS A 523 17.94 20.19 -63.37
C LYS A 523 19.11 21.05 -62.89
N ILE A 524 19.03 22.37 -63.02
CA ILE A 524 20.15 23.28 -62.71
C ILE A 524 20.21 23.60 -61.23
N PHE A 525 19.08 23.98 -60.63
CA PHE A 525 19.03 24.52 -59.26
C PHE A 525 18.76 23.45 -58.20
N ILE A 526 18.07 22.36 -58.56
CA ILE A 526 17.61 21.37 -57.59
C ILE A 526 18.39 20.07 -57.72
N LYS A 527 18.48 19.48 -58.93
CA LYS A 527 19.09 18.15 -59.15
C LYS A 527 20.55 18.04 -58.68
N ASN A 528 21.30 19.15 -58.73
CA ASN A 528 22.71 19.19 -58.32
C ASN A 528 22.90 19.54 -56.83
N ASN A 529 21.84 19.95 -56.12
CA ASN A 529 21.86 20.21 -54.68
C ASN A 529 21.41 18.95 -53.92
N LYS A 530 22.39 18.10 -53.59
CA LYS A 530 22.13 16.80 -52.95
C LYS A 530 21.37 16.93 -51.62
N GLU A 531 21.67 17.96 -50.82
CA GLU A 531 21.01 18.21 -49.54
C GLU A 531 19.52 18.57 -49.72
N LEU A 532 19.20 19.43 -50.69
CA LEU A 532 17.82 19.86 -50.97
C LEU A 532 16.99 18.72 -51.59
N VAL A 533 17.59 17.91 -52.46
CA VAL A 533 16.97 16.69 -53.00
C VAL A 533 16.68 15.67 -51.91
N ASP A 534 17.61 15.45 -50.98
CA ASP A 534 17.42 14.54 -49.85
C ASP A 534 16.35 15.05 -48.88
N LYS A 535 16.29 16.36 -48.60
CA LYS A 535 15.21 16.99 -47.82
C LYS A 535 13.83 16.81 -48.47
N LEU A 536 13.71 17.05 -49.79
CA LEU A 536 12.45 16.87 -50.53
C LEU A 536 11.99 15.40 -50.57
N LYS A 537 12.93 14.46 -50.76
CA LYS A 537 12.63 13.02 -50.71
C LYS A 537 12.20 12.58 -49.31
N LYS A 538 12.90 13.06 -48.28
CA LYS A 538 12.58 12.74 -46.88
C LYS A 538 11.18 13.25 -46.50
N LEU A 539 10.84 14.50 -46.82
CA LEU A 539 9.50 15.04 -46.56
C LEU A 539 8.40 14.26 -47.27
N THR A 540 8.61 13.90 -48.54
CA THR A 540 7.66 13.08 -49.30
C THR A 540 7.50 11.70 -48.64
N SER A 541 8.61 11.08 -48.25
CA SER A 541 8.60 9.78 -47.56
C SER A 541 7.94 9.83 -46.18
N ASP A 542 8.15 10.90 -45.40
CA ASP A 542 7.57 11.09 -44.07
C ASP A 542 6.03 11.25 -44.15
N GLU A 543 5.53 12.03 -45.12
CA GLU A 543 4.09 12.19 -45.35
C GLU A 543 3.44 10.91 -45.92
N GLU A 544 4.12 10.18 -46.81
CA GLU A 544 3.68 8.86 -47.28
C GLU A 544 3.63 7.82 -46.14
N ASN A 545 4.64 7.81 -45.27
CA ASN A 545 4.68 6.96 -44.08
C ASN A 545 3.55 7.32 -43.10
N LYS A 546 3.25 8.62 -42.92
CA LYS A 546 2.11 9.08 -42.11
C LYS A 546 0.78 8.56 -42.69
N ILE A 547 0.55 8.70 -44.00
CA ILE A 547 -0.65 8.16 -44.65
C ILE A 547 -0.72 6.64 -44.51
N LYS A 548 0.38 5.92 -44.66
CA LYS A 548 0.43 4.47 -44.49
C LYS A 548 0.03 4.06 -43.06
N LYS A 549 0.54 4.76 -42.05
CA LYS A 549 0.17 4.53 -40.65
C LYS A 549 -1.32 4.81 -40.40
N LEU A 550 -1.84 5.94 -40.90
CA LEU A 550 -3.26 6.30 -40.80
C LEU A 550 -4.17 5.26 -41.47
N LYS A 551 -3.81 4.78 -42.67
CA LYS A 551 -4.55 3.71 -43.37
C LYS A 551 -4.55 2.40 -42.58
N MET A 552 -3.44 2.06 -41.91
CA MET A 552 -3.37 0.88 -41.05
C MET A 552 -4.28 1.02 -39.83
N THR A 553 -4.21 2.15 -39.11
CA THR A 553 -5.11 2.43 -37.97
C THR A 553 -6.58 2.50 -38.37
N LYS A 554 -6.90 3.03 -39.56
CA LYS A 554 -8.26 2.98 -40.12
C LYS A 554 -8.71 1.55 -40.34
N LYS A 555 -7.86 0.71 -40.94
CA LYS A 555 -8.15 -0.71 -41.16
C LYS A 555 -8.47 -1.41 -39.84
N ASP A 556 -7.62 -1.25 -38.83
CA ASP A 556 -7.84 -1.84 -37.50
C ASP A 556 -9.18 -1.37 -36.87
N SER A 557 -9.52 -0.09 -37.04
CA SER A 557 -10.79 0.47 -36.54
C SER A 557 -12.02 -0.06 -37.29
N VAL A 558 -11.89 -0.31 -38.59
CA VAL A 558 -12.94 -0.92 -39.42
C VAL A 558 -13.12 -2.40 -39.09
N ASP A 559 -12.02 -3.13 -38.90
CA ASP A 559 -12.06 -4.55 -38.51
C ASP A 559 -12.76 -4.69 -37.14
N ASN A 560 -12.44 -3.81 -36.17
CA ASN A 560 -13.14 -3.72 -34.87
C ASN A 560 -14.62 -3.36 -35.00
N LEU A 561 -15.01 -2.53 -35.99
CA LEU A 561 -16.40 -2.18 -36.23
C LEU A 561 -17.20 -3.39 -36.70
N TYR A 562 -16.62 -4.24 -37.55
CA TYR A 562 -17.26 -5.48 -38.01
C TYR A 562 -17.36 -6.56 -36.92
N SER A 563 -16.36 -6.66 -36.03
CA SER A 563 -16.36 -7.64 -34.95
C SER A 563 -17.02 -7.15 -33.66
N CYS A 564 -17.52 -5.90 -33.60
CA CYS A 564 -18.08 -5.29 -32.39
C CYS A 564 -19.21 -6.10 -31.73
N ASN A 565 -19.97 -6.87 -32.52
CA ASN A 565 -21.03 -7.73 -31.98
C ASN A 565 -20.50 -8.93 -31.21
N ASP A 566 -19.31 -9.43 -31.53
CA ASP A 566 -18.73 -10.63 -30.91
C ASP A 566 -17.75 -10.29 -29.79
N MET A 567 -17.45 -9.00 -29.57
CA MET A 567 -16.57 -8.54 -28.51
C MET A 567 -17.13 -8.79 -27.10
N SER A 568 -16.22 -9.12 -26.20
CA SER A 568 -16.45 -9.17 -24.75
C SER A 568 -16.67 -7.76 -24.16
N ILE A 569 -17.33 -7.67 -23.01
CA ILE A 569 -17.46 -6.40 -22.28
C ILE A 569 -16.10 -5.74 -22.02
N ASN A 570 -15.06 -6.52 -21.68
CA ASN A 570 -13.72 -5.99 -21.41
C ASN A 570 -13.12 -5.30 -22.65
N GLU A 571 -13.27 -5.89 -23.84
CA GLU A 571 -12.81 -5.28 -25.09
C GLU A 571 -13.59 -4.01 -25.43
N LEU A 572 -14.92 -4.05 -25.26
CA LEU A 572 -15.78 -2.88 -25.49
C LEU A 572 -15.38 -1.71 -24.58
N LEU A 573 -15.20 -1.97 -23.28
CA LEU A 573 -14.81 -0.95 -22.30
C LEU A 573 -13.42 -0.38 -22.61
N ARG A 574 -12.46 -1.19 -23.07
CA ARG A 574 -11.13 -0.70 -23.50
C ARG A 574 -11.22 0.25 -24.70
N ILE A 575 -12.07 -0.02 -25.68
CA ILE A 575 -12.25 0.85 -26.86
C ILE A 575 -12.92 2.17 -26.48
N ILE A 576 -13.91 2.09 -25.59
CA ILE A 576 -14.68 3.24 -25.13
C ILE A 576 -13.79 4.25 -24.38
N ASP A 577 -12.70 3.79 -23.77
CA ASP A 577 -11.84 4.60 -22.90
C ASP A 577 -12.68 5.38 -21.89
N TRP A 578 -13.50 4.63 -21.14
CA TRP A 578 -14.50 5.10 -20.17
C TRP A 578 -13.92 5.93 -19.01
N ASP A 579 -12.63 6.22 -19.07
CA ASP A 579 -11.84 6.99 -18.12
C ASP A 579 -11.49 8.39 -18.62
N ASN A 580 -11.37 8.59 -19.95
CA ASN A 580 -11.08 9.88 -20.57
C ASN A 580 -12.34 10.45 -21.22
N SER A 581 -13.16 11.14 -20.44
CA SER A 581 -14.30 11.89 -21.00
C SER A 581 -14.30 13.35 -20.61
N ASP A 582 -13.65 14.15 -21.45
CA ASP A 582 -14.12 15.51 -21.79
C ASP A 582 -15.44 15.47 -22.59
N ASN A 583 -16.03 14.28 -22.77
CA ASN A 583 -17.20 14.05 -23.60
C ASN A 583 -18.48 14.02 -22.74
N LYS A 584 -19.38 15.01 -22.95
CA LYS A 584 -20.63 15.23 -22.21
C LYS A 584 -21.68 14.09 -22.28
N GLN A 585 -21.35 12.95 -22.89
CA GLN A 585 -22.25 11.79 -23.00
C GLN A 585 -22.06 10.73 -21.89
N VAL A 586 -21.10 10.91 -20.99
CA VAL A 586 -20.77 9.89 -19.98
C VAL A 586 -21.72 9.94 -18.77
N LYS A 587 -22.91 9.34 -18.91
CA LYS A 587 -23.80 8.99 -17.79
C LYS A 587 -23.24 7.90 -16.87
N ILE A 588 -22.34 7.07 -17.39
CA ILE A 588 -21.72 5.97 -16.62
C ILE A 588 -20.94 6.54 -15.42
N ASN A 589 -20.25 7.67 -15.55
CA ASN A 589 -19.47 8.25 -14.45
C ASN A 589 -20.37 8.91 -13.37
N GLU A 590 -21.50 9.51 -13.74
CA GLU A 590 -22.44 10.11 -12.77
C GLU A 590 -23.27 9.06 -12.02
N ASP A 591 -23.74 8.02 -12.70
CA ASP A 591 -24.50 6.95 -12.05
C ASP A 591 -23.58 6.00 -11.25
N LEU A 592 -22.33 5.79 -11.70
CA LEU A 592 -21.31 5.08 -10.90
C LEU A 592 -20.83 5.90 -9.68
N LYS A 593 -20.74 7.24 -9.78
CA LYS A 593 -20.44 8.11 -8.63
C LYS A 593 -21.59 8.16 -7.61
N LYS A 594 -22.85 8.05 -8.03
CA LYS A 594 -24.01 7.98 -7.12
C LYS A 594 -24.02 6.70 -6.27
N HIS A 595 -23.55 5.58 -6.82
CA HIS A 595 -23.48 4.31 -6.08
C HIS A 595 -22.22 4.19 -5.19
N ASN A 596 -21.16 4.95 -5.47
CA ASN A 596 -19.89 4.93 -4.72
C ASN A 596 -19.66 6.19 -3.88
N LEU A 597 -20.43 6.36 -2.81
CA LEU A 597 -20.19 7.42 -1.80
C LEU A 597 -19.01 7.12 -0.84
N LYS A 598 -18.17 6.09 -1.08
CA LYS A 598 -17.17 5.67 -0.08
C LYS A 598 -15.68 5.69 -0.45
N ASN A 599 -15.23 5.68 -1.72
CA ASN A 599 -13.79 5.87 -2.04
C ASN A 599 -13.50 5.95 -3.55
N GLU A 600 -12.79 6.99 -4.02
CA GLU A 600 -12.26 7.10 -5.40
C GLU A 600 -11.28 5.97 -5.76
N ASN A 601 -10.54 5.45 -4.77
CA ASN A 601 -9.57 4.37 -4.95
C ASN A 601 -10.20 3.05 -5.41
N ASN A 602 -11.46 2.78 -5.04
CA ASN A 602 -12.14 1.53 -5.42
C ASN A 602 -12.46 1.50 -6.91
N PHE A 603 -12.84 2.65 -7.49
CA PHE A 603 -13.17 2.76 -8.90
C PHE A 603 -11.94 2.49 -9.79
N SER A 604 -10.79 3.08 -9.44
CA SER A 604 -9.53 2.83 -10.17
C SER A 604 -9.14 1.34 -10.12
N LEU A 605 -9.44 0.64 -9.03
CA LEU A 605 -9.15 -0.78 -8.89
C LEU A 605 -10.08 -1.65 -9.74
N ILE A 606 -11.39 -1.36 -9.72
CA ILE A 606 -12.39 -2.01 -10.60
C ILE A 606 -11.96 -1.85 -12.06
N LYS A 607 -11.57 -0.64 -12.46
CA LYS A 607 -11.07 -0.37 -13.80
C LYS A 607 -9.91 -1.29 -14.18
N SER A 608 -8.88 -1.37 -13.34
CA SER A 608 -7.74 -2.26 -13.60
C SER A 608 -8.16 -3.72 -13.73
N LEU A 609 -9.11 -4.20 -12.92
CA LEU A 609 -9.61 -5.58 -12.98
C LEU A 609 -10.29 -5.89 -14.32
N PHE A 610 -11.08 -4.96 -14.88
CA PHE A 610 -11.66 -5.10 -16.21
C PHE A 610 -10.59 -4.98 -17.32
N ASN A 611 -9.70 -3.99 -17.22
CA ASN A 611 -8.66 -3.76 -18.22
C ASN A 611 -7.65 -4.91 -18.29
N PHE A 612 -7.47 -5.69 -17.24
CA PHE A 612 -6.61 -6.88 -17.24
C PHE A 612 -7.37 -8.20 -17.40
N GLU A 613 -8.67 -8.14 -17.76
CA GLU A 613 -9.52 -9.33 -17.96
C GLU A 613 -9.59 -10.28 -16.74
N MET A 614 -9.39 -9.74 -15.53
CA MET A 614 -9.51 -10.51 -14.30
C MET A 614 -10.99 -10.78 -13.95
N ILE A 615 -11.89 -9.87 -14.33
CA ILE A 615 -13.33 -10.06 -14.19
C ILE A 615 -13.96 -9.98 -15.58
N ASN A 616 -14.86 -10.92 -15.89
CA ASN A 616 -15.53 -11.03 -17.17
C ASN A 616 -16.98 -11.56 -17.01
N GLU A 617 -17.67 -11.74 -18.12
CA GLU A 617 -19.07 -12.18 -18.18
C GLU A 617 -19.32 -13.58 -17.57
N ASP A 618 -18.27 -14.41 -17.49
CA ASP A 618 -18.35 -15.76 -16.93
C ASP A 618 -18.41 -15.76 -15.40
N TYR A 619 -18.39 -14.59 -14.74
CA TYR A 619 -18.44 -14.48 -13.28
C TYR A 619 -19.60 -15.26 -12.64
N LYS A 620 -20.73 -15.36 -13.34
CA LYS A 620 -21.93 -16.10 -12.90
C LYS A 620 -21.64 -17.59 -12.67
N GLU A 621 -20.70 -18.17 -13.43
CA GLU A 621 -20.29 -19.56 -13.21
C GLU A 621 -19.64 -19.73 -11.84
N TYR A 622 -18.91 -18.74 -11.34
CA TYR A 622 -18.07 -18.88 -10.14
C TYR A 622 -18.69 -18.29 -8.88
N ILE A 623 -19.53 -17.25 -9.03
CA ILE A 623 -20.08 -16.51 -7.90
C ILE A 623 -21.06 -17.35 -7.07
N ASN A 624 -21.80 -18.27 -7.70
CA ASN A 624 -22.76 -19.14 -7.03
C ASN A 624 -22.10 -20.27 -6.22
N TYR A 625 -20.81 -20.53 -6.44
CA TYR A 625 -20.03 -21.48 -5.63
C TYR A 625 -19.47 -20.84 -4.35
N ILE A 626 -19.62 -19.51 -4.23
CA ILE A 626 -19.16 -18.72 -3.12
C ILE A 626 -20.38 -18.37 -2.26
N ILE A 627 -20.92 -19.35 -1.53
CA ILE A 627 -22.01 -19.15 -0.55
C ILE A 627 -21.42 -18.98 0.85
#